data_AF-A0A8J4W8D0-F1
#
_entry.id   AF-A0A8J4W8D0-F1
#
_cell.length_a   1.000
_cell.length_b   1.000
_cell.length_c   1.000
_cell.angle_alpha   90.00
_cell.angle_beta   90.00
_cell.angle_gamma   90.00
#
_symmetry.space_group_name_H-M   'P 1'
#
loop_
_entity.id
_entity.type
_entity.pdbx_description
1 polymer ?
#
loop_
_entity_poly.entity_id
_entity_poly.type
_entity_poly.pdbx_seq_one_letter_code
_entity_poly.pdbx_strand_id
1 'polypeptide(L)'
;IIRQTSQPPKTRQETIIDQVRQAGFENDPYLSAFGVKIEQRLETTEARVMDPPDVQYANVSERPSGGQWNLRDKRFVEGATLRNWGVVINANVGERDVQGFVRNMVDMGNKSGLTIEDGNPYIIYQNHYRGAQVEELMKIQCIVSKNVRSAKPQYCINVCLKFNMKLGGNNWVLCKPLPLVGKAPTIIIGADVEHPRSGTG
;
A
#
# COMPACT_ATOMS: atom_id res chain seq x y z
N ILE A 1 -16.95 1.30 14.71
CA ILE A 1 -17.14 1.87 13.35
C ILE A 1 -16.76 0.90 12.25
N ILE A 2 -15.48 0.66 11.89
CA ILE A 2 -15.12 -0.17 10.70
C ILE A 2 -15.71 -1.59 10.73
N ARG A 3 -15.61 -2.31 11.86
CA ARG A 3 -16.21 -3.65 11.98
C ARG A 3 -17.74 -3.65 11.91
N GLN A 4 -18.38 -2.53 12.21
CA GLN A 4 -19.84 -2.38 12.18
C GLN A 4 -20.33 -1.99 10.78
N THR A 5 -19.51 -1.32 9.98
CA THR A 5 -19.87 -0.84 8.64
C THR A 5 -19.30 -1.68 7.50
N SER A 6 -18.36 -2.58 7.79
CA SER A 6 -17.78 -3.53 6.83
C SER A 6 -18.67 -4.76 6.70
N GLN A 7 -19.30 -4.93 5.54
CA GLN A 7 -20.15 -6.08 5.25
C GLN A 7 -19.72 -6.75 3.93
N PRO A 8 -19.82 -8.09 3.82
CA PRO A 8 -19.62 -8.79 2.55
C PRO A 8 -20.55 -8.25 1.45
N PRO A 9 -20.14 -8.25 0.16
CA PRO A 9 -20.93 -7.69 -0.93
C PRO A 9 -22.37 -8.21 -0.99
N LYS A 10 -22.57 -9.52 -0.79
CA LYS A 10 -23.91 -10.13 -0.77
C LYS A 10 -24.80 -9.56 0.34
N THR A 11 -24.31 -9.51 1.57
CA THR A 11 -25.06 -8.96 2.71
C THR A 11 -25.36 -7.47 2.52
N ARG A 12 -24.40 -6.71 1.98
CA ARG A 12 -24.59 -5.30 1.66
C ARG A 12 -25.67 -5.11 0.59
N GLN A 13 -25.67 -5.97 -0.44
CA GLN A 13 -26.68 -5.96 -1.50
C GLN A 13 -28.08 -6.21 -0.96
N GLU A 14 -28.25 -7.25 -0.13
CA GLU A 14 -29.52 -7.58 0.52
C GLU A 14 -30.03 -6.42 1.38
N THR A 15 -29.14 -5.84 2.20
CA THR A 15 -29.46 -4.69 3.06
C THR A 15 -29.95 -3.48 2.25
N ILE A 16 -29.31 -3.17 1.11
CA ILE A 16 -29.72 -2.06 0.24
C ILE A 16 -31.13 -2.31 -0.31
N ILE A 17 -31.38 -3.51 -0.83
CA ILE A 17 -32.69 -3.87 -1.40
C ILE A 17 -33.79 -3.77 -0.33
N ASP A 18 -33.52 -4.27 0.88
CA ASP A 18 -34.48 -4.19 1.98
C ASP A 18 -34.74 -2.75 2.42
N GLN A 19 -33.72 -1.88 2.42
CA GLN A 19 -33.89 -0.45 2.71
C GLN A 19 -34.74 0.27 1.66
N VAL A 20 -34.56 -0.04 0.37
CA VAL A 20 -35.39 0.54 -0.70
C VAL A 20 -36.85 0.11 -0.57
N ARG A 21 -37.09 -1.16 -0.23
CA ARG A 21 -38.45 -1.67 0.05
C ARG A 21 -39.08 -0.98 1.25
N GLN A 22 -38.34 -0.86 2.35
CA GLN A 22 -38.82 -0.21 3.58
C GLN A 22 -39.08 1.29 3.39
N ALA A 23 -38.32 1.96 2.52
CA ALA A 23 -38.55 3.36 2.20
C ALA A 23 -39.89 3.61 1.48
N GLY A 24 -40.50 2.58 0.87
CA GLY A 24 -41.87 2.66 0.36
C GLY A 24 -42.06 3.65 -0.79
N PHE A 25 -41.01 3.93 -1.58
CA PHE A 25 -41.03 4.93 -2.66
C PHE A 25 -42.14 4.72 -3.69
N GLU A 26 -42.60 3.47 -3.88
CA GLU A 26 -43.72 3.14 -4.75
C GLU A 26 -45.06 3.75 -4.33
N ASN A 27 -45.19 4.10 -3.04
CA ASN A 27 -46.38 4.71 -2.46
C ASN A 27 -46.20 6.22 -2.17
N ASP A 28 -45.10 6.83 -2.61
CA ASP A 28 -44.82 8.24 -2.37
C ASP A 28 -45.69 9.14 -3.28
N PRO A 29 -46.58 9.97 -2.70
CA PRO A 29 -47.50 10.80 -3.47
C PRO A 29 -46.79 11.91 -4.27
N TYR A 30 -45.63 12.37 -3.81
CA TYR A 30 -44.84 13.38 -4.52
C TYR A 30 -44.17 12.74 -5.74
N LEU A 31 -43.52 11.59 -5.59
CA LEU A 31 -42.91 10.89 -6.73
C LEU A 31 -43.94 10.57 -7.81
N SER A 32 -45.12 10.11 -7.39
CA SER A 32 -46.26 9.85 -8.28
C SER A 32 -46.72 11.12 -9.01
N ALA A 33 -46.83 12.25 -8.32
CA ALA A 33 -47.23 13.53 -8.91
C ALA A 33 -46.24 14.02 -9.99
N PHE A 34 -44.95 13.66 -9.87
CA PHE A 34 -43.92 13.94 -10.88
C PHE A 34 -43.74 12.81 -11.92
N GLY A 35 -44.58 11.76 -11.88
CA GLY A 35 -44.50 10.64 -12.81
C GLY A 35 -43.27 9.73 -12.62
N VAL A 36 -42.60 9.82 -11.47
CA VAL A 36 -41.40 9.05 -11.14
C VAL A 36 -41.79 7.70 -10.55
N LYS A 37 -41.18 6.62 -11.05
CA LYS A 37 -41.33 5.26 -10.52
C LYS A 37 -39.96 4.69 -10.19
N ILE A 38 -39.85 4.09 -9.01
CA ILE A 38 -38.61 3.48 -8.52
C ILE A 38 -38.73 1.96 -8.60
N GLU A 39 -37.74 1.31 -9.19
CA GLU A 39 -37.71 -0.15 -9.29
C GLU A 39 -37.11 -0.78 -8.01
N GLN A 40 -37.66 -1.93 -7.59
CA GLN A 40 -37.28 -2.64 -6.36
C GLN A 40 -36.18 -3.70 -6.58
N ARG A 41 -35.49 -3.65 -7.71
CA ARG A 41 -34.35 -4.52 -8.05
C ARG A 41 -33.16 -3.66 -8.48
N LEU A 42 -31.96 -4.22 -8.32
CA LEU A 42 -30.75 -3.57 -8.82
C LEU A 42 -30.67 -3.73 -10.34
N GLU A 43 -30.23 -2.66 -11.00
CA GLU A 43 -29.95 -2.68 -12.43
C GLU A 43 -28.85 -3.70 -12.76
N THR A 44 -29.08 -4.51 -13.79
CA THR A 44 -28.10 -5.48 -14.28
C THR A 44 -27.30 -4.93 -15.44
N THR A 45 -25.98 -5.06 -15.39
CA THR A 45 -25.11 -4.60 -16.47
C THR A 45 -24.06 -5.65 -16.82
N GLU A 46 -23.75 -5.75 -18.10
CA GLU A 46 -22.69 -6.62 -18.60
C GLU A 46 -21.33 -6.02 -18.25
N ALA A 47 -20.48 -6.82 -17.61
CA ALA A 47 -19.14 -6.41 -17.21
C ALA A 47 -18.08 -7.36 -17.80
N ARG A 48 -16.86 -6.85 -17.97
CA ARG A 48 -15.72 -7.63 -18.44
C ARG A 48 -14.63 -7.68 -17.38
N VAL A 49 -14.12 -8.88 -17.13
CA VAL A 49 -12.91 -9.07 -16.32
C VAL A 49 -11.71 -9.01 -17.27
N MET A 50 -10.85 -8.02 -17.08
CA MET A 50 -9.62 -7.89 -17.86
C MET A 50 -8.54 -8.84 -17.34
N ASP A 51 -7.77 -9.43 -18.25
CA ASP A 51 -6.58 -10.18 -17.88
C ASP A 51 -5.56 -9.27 -17.19
N PRO A 52 -4.98 -9.69 -16.05
CA PRO A 52 -3.94 -8.92 -15.40
C PRO A 52 -2.66 -8.94 -16.25
N PRO A 53 -1.89 -7.84 -16.29
CA PRO A 53 -0.57 -7.86 -16.90
C PRO A 53 0.40 -8.68 -16.04
N ASP A 54 1.35 -9.34 -16.68
CA ASP A 54 2.41 -10.05 -15.98
C ASP A 54 3.44 -9.04 -15.43
N VAL A 55 3.92 -9.32 -14.22
CA VAL A 55 4.92 -8.51 -13.52
C VAL A 55 6.29 -9.19 -13.63
N GLN A 56 7.31 -8.42 -14.00
CA GLN A 56 8.69 -8.87 -14.15
C GLN A 56 9.54 -8.40 -12.97
N TYR A 57 10.19 -9.36 -12.29
CA TYR A 57 11.30 -9.16 -11.34
C TYR A 57 12.64 -9.50 -12.02
N ALA A 58 13.78 -9.23 -11.37
CA ALA A 58 15.08 -9.56 -11.98
C ALA A 58 15.26 -11.06 -12.27
N ASN A 59 14.61 -11.94 -11.50
CA ASN A 59 14.79 -13.38 -11.59
C ASN A 59 13.55 -14.16 -12.06
N VAL A 60 12.35 -13.57 -12.01
CA VAL A 60 11.10 -14.29 -12.31
C VAL A 60 10.00 -13.35 -12.79
N SER A 61 9.14 -13.84 -13.67
CA SER A 61 7.86 -13.19 -14.00
C SER A 61 6.72 -13.83 -13.20
N GLU A 62 5.77 -13.04 -12.73
CA GLU A 62 4.60 -13.52 -11.98
C GLU A 62 3.31 -12.96 -12.58
N ARG A 63 2.34 -13.83 -12.81
CA ARG A 63 0.99 -13.42 -13.20
C ARG A 63 0.14 -13.21 -11.95
N PRO A 64 -0.38 -11.99 -11.71
CA PRO A 64 -1.26 -11.75 -10.58
C PRO A 64 -2.52 -12.62 -10.63
N SER A 65 -3.01 -13.02 -9.45
CA SER A 65 -4.26 -13.76 -9.30
C SER A 65 -5.15 -13.07 -8.27
N GLY A 66 -6.43 -12.87 -8.60
CA GLY A 66 -7.37 -12.15 -7.72
C GLY A 66 -6.91 -10.72 -7.37
N GLY A 67 -6.13 -10.07 -8.24
CA GLY A 67 -5.56 -8.75 -7.99
C GLY A 67 -4.37 -8.73 -7.02
N GLN A 68 -3.76 -9.88 -6.74
CA GLN A 68 -2.66 -10.00 -5.78
C GLN A 68 -1.50 -10.82 -6.35
N TRP A 69 -0.31 -10.55 -5.83
CA TRP A 69 0.91 -11.33 -6.06
C TRP A 69 1.80 -11.20 -4.81
N ASN A 70 2.85 -12.03 -4.69
CA ASN A 70 3.72 -12.03 -3.51
C ASN A 70 5.18 -11.70 -3.86
N LEU A 71 6.01 -11.49 -2.85
CA LEU A 71 7.44 -11.15 -3.02
C LEU A 71 8.38 -12.29 -2.62
N ARG A 72 7.84 -13.50 -2.44
CA ARG A 72 8.63 -14.63 -1.98
C ARG A 72 9.63 -15.03 -3.05
N ASP A 73 10.91 -15.08 -2.67
CA ASP A 73 12.04 -15.48 -3.52
C ASP A 73 12.20 -14.63 -4.79
N LYS A 74 11.80 -13.35 -4.73
CA LYS A 74 11.90 -12.40 -5.84
C LYS A 74 12.95 -11.33 -5.58
N ARG A 75 13.63 -10.91 -6.66
CA ARG A 75 14.65 -9.86 -6.62
C ARG A 75 14.21 -8.62 -7.39
N PHE A 76 14.51 -7.45 -6.86
CA PHE A 76 14.23 -6.16 -7.50
C PHE A 76 14.90 -6.09 -8.88
N VAL A 77 14.18 -5.55 -9.86
CA VAL A 77 14.71 -5.33 -11.23
C VAL A 77 15.96 -4.48 -11.19
N GLU A 78 15.91 -3.41 -10.39
CA GLU A 78 17.05 -2.54 -10.11
C GLU A 78 17.13 -2.34 -8.61
N GLY A 79 18.09 -3.02 -8.00
CA GLY A 79 18.38 -2.90 -6.58
C GLY A 79 19.28 -1.70 -6.29
N ALA A 80 18.86 -0.83 -5.40
CA ALA A 80 19.68 0.28 -4.91
C ALA A 80 20.72 -0.19 -3.89
N THR A 81 21.67 0.68 -3.56
CA THR A 81 22.65 0.46 -2.50
C THR A 81 22.41 1.41 -1.33
N LEU A 82 22.24 0.86 -0.13
CA LEU A 82 22.18 1.59 1.13
C LEU A 82 23.52 1.48 1.86
N ARG A 83 24.33 2.54 1.74
CA ARG A 83 25.69 2.60 2.29
C ARG A 83 25.72 3.14 3.71
N ASN A 84 25.15 4.34 3.89
CA ASN A 84 25.17 5.08 5.15
C ASN A 84 23.73 5.27 5.63
N TRP A 85 23.42 4.71 6.80
CA TRP A 85 22.09 4.83 7.39
C TRP A 85 22.14 4.67 8.91
N GLY A 86 21.06 5.10 9.57
CA GLY A 86 20.94 5.07 11.02
C GLY A 86 19.51 4.75 11.44
N VAL A 87 19.34 4.37 12.71
CA VAL A 87 18.04 4.08 13.31
C VAL A 87 17.81 5.02 14.49
N VAL A 88 16.72 5.80 14.43
CA VAL A 88 16.29 6.65 15.54
C VAL A 88 15.07 6.02 16.21
N ILE A 89 15.15 5.82 17.52
CA ILE A 89 14.13 5.14 18.32
C ILE A 89 13.40 6.15 19.18
N ASN A 90 12.13 6.36 18.85
CA ASN A 90 11.20 7.21 19.60
C ASN A 90 10.07 6.40 20.27
N ALA A 91 10.35 5.17 20.69
CA ALA A 91 9.35 4.28 21.26
C ALA A 91 9.97 3.39 22.35
N ASN A 92 9.14 2.92 23.28
CA ASN A 92 9.55 1.94 24.27
C ASN A 92 9.70 0.56 23.63
N VAL A 93 10.87 0.26 23.07
CA VAL A 93 11.24 -1.01 22.44
C VAL A 93 12.63 -1.44 22.91
N GLY A 94 12.79 -2.72 23.24
CA GLY A 94 14.05 -3.25 23.74
C GLY A 94 15.10 -3.32 22.64
N GLU A 95 16.37 -3.15 23.01
CA GLU A 95 17.50 -3.22 22.07
C GLU A 95 17.55 -4.54 21.29
N ARG A 96 17.25 -5.67 21.95
CA ARG A 96 17.18 -6.99 21.32
C ARG A 96 16.18 -7.03 20.16
N ASP A 97 15.01 -6.42 20.33
CA ASP A 97 13.96 -6.37 19.29
C ASP A 97 14.42 -5.51 18.11
N VAL A 98 15.07 -4.39 18.40
CA VAL A 98 15.62 -3.49 17.37
C VAL A 98 16.70 -4.21 16.57
N GLN A 99 17.68 -4.81 17.24
CA GLN A 99 18.75 -5.57 16.58
C GLN A 99 18.19 -6.77 15.79
N GLY A 100 17.17 -7.45 16.31
CA GLY A 100 16.46 -8.51 15.59
C GLY A 100 15.79 -7.99 14.31
N PHE A 101 15.10 -6.86 14.40
CA PHE A 101 14.49 -6.21 13.24
C PHE A 101 15.51 -5.77 12.20
N VAL A 102 16.59 -5.10 12.62
CA VAL A 102 17.67 -4.66 11.74
C VAL A 102 18.27 -5.84 11.00
N ARG A 103 18.62 -6.93 11.69
CA ARG A 103 19.15 -8.14 11.05
C ARG A 103 18.19 -8.73 10.03
N ASN A 104 16.90 -8.86 10.37
CA ASN A 104 15.90 -9.42 9.44
C ASN A 104 15.69 -8.52 8.21
N MET A 105 15.73 -7.20 8.40
CA MET A 105 15.63 -6.25 7.29
C MET A 105 16.87 -6.28 6.40
N VAL A 106 18.07 -6.35 6.97
CA VAL A 106 19.32 -6.50 6.22
C VAL A 106 19.32 -7.80 5.40
N ASP A 107 18.92 -8.91 6.01
CA ASP A 107 18.80 -10.21 5.35
C ASP A 107 17.78 -10.17 4.20
N MET A 108 16.57 -9.65 4.44
CA MET A 108 15.54 -9.52 3.40
C MET A 108 15.94 -8.54 2.29
N GLY A 109 16.60 -7.42 2.63
CA GLY A 109 17.09 -6.45 1.67
C GLY A 109 18.11 -7.08 0.73
N ASN A 110 19.15 -7.71 1.28
CA ASN A 110 20.19 -8.35 0.48
C ASN A 110 19.63 -9.51 -0.37
N LYS A 111 18.73 -10.34 0.18
CA LYS A 111 18.05 -11.42 -0.57
C LYS A 111 17.20 -10.89 -1.74
N SER A 112 16.58 -9.73 -1.56
CA SER A 112 15.76 -9.08 -2.60
C SER A 112 16.57 -8.21 -3.56
N GLY A 113 17.87 -8.04 -3.35
CA GLY A 113 18.75 -7.26 -4.22
C GLY A 113 18.92 -5.80 -3.82
N LEU A 114 18.33 -5.33 -2.71
CA LEU A 114 18.72 -4.07 -2.08
C LEU A 114 20.02 -4.31 -1.29
N THR A 115 21.15 -3.83 -1.82
CA THR A 115 22.46 -4.02 -1.17
C THR A 115 22.55 -3.10 0.06
N ILE A 116 22.56 -3.68 1.25
CA ILE A 116 22.78 -2.94 2.50
C ILE A 116 24.21 -3.25 2.95
N GLU A 117 25.12 -2.29 2.74
CA GLU A 117 26.56 -2.49 2.98
C GLU A 117 26.89 -2.47 4.47
N ASP A 118 26.32 -1.51 5.21
CA ASP A 118 26.43 -1.47 6.66
C ASP A 118 25.27 -2.23 7.31
N GLY A 119 25.54 -3.45 7.77
CA GLY A 119 24.56 -4.27 8.49
C GLY A 119 24.36 -3.85 9.96
N ASN A 120 25.20 -2.94 10.49
CA ASN A 120 25.23 -2.51 11.87
C ASN A 120 25.12 -0.98 11.96
N PRO A 121 23.98 -0.40 11.55
CA PRO A 121 23.80 1.05 11.51
C PRO A 121 23.93 1.67 12.90
N TYR A 122 24.24 2.96 12.94
CA TYR A 122 24.22 3.72 14.18
C TYR A 122 22.78 3.82 14.73
N ILE A 123 22.59 3.48 16.01
CA ILE A 123 21.28 3.46 16.68
C ILE A 123 21.23 4.54 17.76
N ILE A 124 20.25 5.43 17.67
CA ILE A 124 20.03 6.54 18.61
C ILE A 124 18.69 6.34 19.31
N TYR A 125 18.68 6.44 20.64
CA TYR A 125 17.46 6.50 21.42
C TYR A 125 17.13 7.97 21.71
N GLN A 126 15.94 8.43 21.29
CA GLN A 126 15.58 9.85 21.25
C GLN A 126 15.44 10.51 22.65
N ASN A 127 15.64 9.77 23.74
CA ASN A 127 15.77 10.35 25.08
C ASN A 127 16.95 11.33 25.23
N HIS A 128 17.89 11.38 24.28
CA HIS A 128 19.09 12.21 24.38
C HIS A 128 19.12 13.48 23.51
N TYR A 129 18.22 13.65 22.52
CA TYR A 129 18.25 14.81 21.63
C TYR A 129 16.84 15.22 21.18
N ARG A 130 16.24 16.18 21.89
CA ARG A 130 15.05 16.90 21.42
C ARG A 130 15.49 17.97 20.42
N GLY A 131 15.08 17.88 19.16
CA GLY A 131 15.06 19.05 18.26
C GLY A 131 15.84 18.96 16.95
N ALA A 132 16.30 17.79 16.50
CA ALA A 132 16.91 17.71 15.18
C ALA A 132 15.83 17.68 14.08
N GLN A 133 15.51 18.85 13.51
CA GLN A 133 14.85 18.95 12.21
C GLN A 133 15.86 18.48 11.15
N VAL A 134 15.84 17.19 10.81
CA VAL A 134 16.72 16.60 9.78
C VAL A 134 15.88 16.13 8.59
N GLU A 135 14.84 16.88 8.25
CA GLU A 135 13.78 16.38 7.37
C GLU A 135 14.00 16.70 5.88
N GLU A 136 14.99 17.52 5.52
CA GLU A 136 15.15 17.95 4.12
C GLU A 136 16.28 17.26 3.36
N LEU A 137 17.30 16.74 4.05
CA LEU A 137 18.47 16.11 3.41
C LEU A 137 18.55 14.58 3.60
N MET A 138 17.63 13.98 4.36
CA MET A 138 17.63 12.55 4.65
C MET A 138 16.36 11.84 4.17
N LYS A 139 16.53 10.68 3.54
CA LYS A 139 15.42 9.79 3.17
C LYS A 139 14.96 9.01 4.40
N ILE A 140 13.85 9.43 5.00
CA ILE A 140 13.33 8.85 6.25
C ILE A 140 12.31 7.73 5.96
N GLN A 141 12.34 6.64 6.73
CA GLN A 141 11.29 5.62 6.74
C GLN A 141 10.85 5.31 8.18
N CYS A 142 9.65 5.77 8.56
CA CYS A 142 9.09 5.52 9.88
C CYS A 142 8.51 4.10 10.00
N ILE A 143 8.70 3.48 11.17
CA ILE A 143 8.24 2.12 11.47
C ILE A 143 7.60 2.12 12.87
N VAL A 144 6.38 1.57 12.95
CA VAL A 144 5.68 1.45 14.24
C VAL A 144 6.29 0.32 15.07
N SER A 145 6.54 0.57 16.35
CA SER A 145 7.24 -0.35 17.27
C SER A 145 6.66 -1.77 17.33
N LYS A 146 5.35 -1.95 17.14
CA LYS A 146 4.72 -3.29 17.06
C LYS A 146 5.32 -4.17 15.94
N ASN A 147 5.73 -3.56 14.83
CA ASN A 147 6.29 -4.27 13.70
C ASN A 147 7.78 -4.57 13.92
N VAL A 148 8.47 -3.73 14.72
CA VAL A 148 9.85 -3.98 15.17
C VAL A 148 9.87 -5.22 16.07
N ARG A 149 9.00 -5.30 17.08
CA ARG A 149 8.93 -6.45 18.01
C ARG A 149 8.66 -7.77 17.31
N SER A 150 7.79 -7.78 16.31
CA SER A 150 7.45 -9.01 15.59
C SER A 150 8.45 -9.37 14.49
N ALA A 151 9.18 -8.38 13.96
CA ALA A 151 10.23 -8.52 12.94
C ALA A 151 9.90 -9.49 11.80
N LYS A 152 8.62 -9.54 11.37
CA LYS A 152 8.15 -10.52 10.40
C LYS A 152 8.89 -10.34 9.06
N PRO A 153 9.42 -11.41 8.43
CA PRO A 153 10.10 -11.31 7.14
C PRO A 153 9.28 -10.59 6.07
N GLN A 154 7.98 -10.91 5.97
CA GLN A 154 7.07 -10.25 5.02
C GLN A 154 6.93 -8.74 5.27
N TYR A 155 7.01 -8.29 6.53
CA TYR A 155 6.99 -6.86 6.82
C TYR A 155 8.34 -6.21 6.45
N CYS A 156 9.45 -6.88 6.74
CA CYS A 156 10.79 -6.40 6.44
C CYS A 156 11.00 -6.22 4.92
N ILE A 157 10.56 -7.19 4.09
CA ILE A 157 10.60 -7.03 2.63
C ILE A 157 9.72 -5.87 2.14
N ASN A 158 8.54 -5.66 2.74
CA ASN A 158 7.69 -4.52 2.40
C ASN A 158 8.33 -3.16 2.78
N VAL A 159 9.17 -3.13 3.82
CA VAL A 159 10.00 -1.96 4.14
C VAL A 159 11.11 -1.79 3.10
N CYS A 160 11.76 -2.88 2.68
CA CYS A 160 12.80 -2.85 1.65
C CYS A 160 12.28 -2.33 0.31
N LEU A 161 11.03 -2.65 -0.07
CA LEU A 161 10.37 -2.07 -1.25
C LEU A 161 10.36 -0.54 -1.22
N LYS A 162 10.10 0.04 -0.04
CA LYS A 162 10.03 1.50 0.13
C LYS A 162 11.43 2.12 0.11
N PHE A 163 12.41 1.45 0.73
CA PHE A 163 13.79 1.91 0.67
C PHE A 163 14.35 1.89 -0.75
N ASN A 164 14.14 0.79 -1.47
CA ASN A 164 14.62 0.65 -2.85
C ASN A 164 14.11 1.81 -3.72
N MET A 165 12.80 2.07 -3.72
CA MET A 165 12.20 3.19 -4.46
C MET A 165 12.74 4.55 -4.00
N LYS A 166 12.87 4.78 -2.69
CA LYS A 166 13.41 6.05 -2.18
C LYS A 166 14.85 6.26 -2.62
N LEU A 167 15.65 5.20 -2.72
CA LEU A 167 17.04 5.26 -3.13
C LEU A 167 17.23 5.25 -4.66
N GLY A 168 16.14 5.27 -5.44
CA GLY A 168 16.17 5.35 -6.90
C GLY A 168 16.17 3.99 -7.60
N GLY A 169 16.05 2.89 -6.85
CA GLY A 169 15.88 1.56 -7.43
C GLY A 169 14.46 1.32 -7.95
N ASN A 170 14.32 0.22 -8.69
CA ASN A 170 13.07 -0.22 -9.29
C ASN A 170 12.73 -1.64 -8.83
N ASN A 171 11.56 -1.81 -8.20
CA ASN A 171 11.19 -3.09 -7.62
C ASN A 171 10.76 -4.13 -8.67
N TRP A 172 9.95 -3.73 -9.65
CA TRP A 172 9.43 -4.59 -10.72
C TRP A 172 8.94 -3.73 -11.89
N VAL A 173 8.84 -4.34 -13.07
CA VAL A 173 8.29 -3.71 -14.27
C VAL A 173 7.18 -4.58 -14.87
N LEU A 174 6.43 -4.05 -15.83
CA LEU A 174 5.51 -4.88 -16.61
C LEU A 174 6.30 -5.69 -17.63
N CYS A 175 5.94 -6.96 -17.82
CA CYS A 175 6.58 -7.82 -18.84
C CYS A 175 6.37 -7.30 -20.27
N LYS A 176 5.25 -6.60 -20.50
CA LYS A 176 4.88 -6.04 -21.79
C LYS A 176 4.45 -4.59 -21.63
N PRO A 177 4.74 -3.70 -22.60
CA PRO A 177 4.21 -2.34 -22.61
C PRO A 177 2.67 -2.35 -22.58
N LEU A 178 2.09 -1.38 -21.88
CA LEU A 178 0.63 -1.23 -21.85
C LEU A 178 0.10 -0.87 -23.24
N PRO A 179 -1.06 -1.43 -23.66
CA PRO A 179 -1.73 -0.99 -24.86
C PRO A 179 -1.95 0.53 -24.85
N LEU A 180 -1.77 1.17 -26.01
CA LEU A 180 -1.85 2.61 -26.23
C LEU A 180 -0.70 3.43 -25.62
N VAL A 181 -0.46 3.29 -24.31
CA VAL A 181 0.57 4.08 -23.60
C VAL A 181 1.98 3.71 -24.04
N GLY A 182 2.26 2.43 -24.30
CA GLY A 182 3.58 1.96 -24.70
C GLY A 182 3.95 2.21 -26.17
N LYS A 183 3.08 2.83 -26.97
CA LYS A 183 3.29 2.99 -28.43
C LYS A 183 4.22 4.15 -28.80
N ALA A 184 4.35 5.14 -27.93
CA ALA A 184 5.20 6.32 -28.11
C ALA A 184 5.63 6.83 -26.72
N PRO A 185 6.71 7.64 -26.63
CA PRO A 185 7.10 8.29 -25.38
C PRO A 185 5.91 9.04 -24.77
N THR A 186 5.41 8.54 -23.63
CA THR A 186 4.18 9.03 -23.00
C THR A 186 4.45 9.29 -21.52
N ILE A 187 4.01 10.45 -21.03
CA ILE A 187 4.02 10.77 -19.60
C ILE A 187 2.66 10.45 -18.98
N ILE A 188 2.66 9.78 -17.82
CA ILE A 188 1.46 9.57 -16.99
C ILE A 188 1.54 10.55 -15.83
N ILE A 189 0.52 11.39 -15.66
CA ILE A 189 0.42 12.35 -14.56
C ILE A 189 -0.76 11.95 -13.66
N GLY A 190 -0.50 11.79 -12.37
CA GLY A 190 -1.53 11.67 -11.33
C GLY A 190 -1.67 12.99 -10.57
N ALA A 191 -2.89 13.45 -10.36
CA ALA A 191 -3.20 14.64 -9.57
C ALA A 191 -4.25 14.29 -8.53
N ASP A 192 -4.07 14.77 -7.30
CA ASP A 192 -4.96 14.56 -6.17
C ASP A 192 -5.06 15.87 -5.35
N VAL A 193 -6.20 16.09 -4.69
CA VAL A 193 -6.44 17.28 -3.85
C VAL A 193 -6.97 16.82 -2.49
N GLU A 194 -6.25 17.16 -1.43
CA GLU A 194 -6.67 16.92 -0.06
C GLU A 194 -7.19 18.21 0.58
N HIS A 195 -8.43 18.20 1.07
CA HIS A 195 -9.00 19.30 1.86
C HIS A 195 -8.66 19.16 3.34
N PRO A 196 -8.55 20.27 4.09
CA PRO A 196 -8.37 20.22 5.54
C PRO A 196 -9.45 19.37 6.22
N ARG A 197 -9.08 18.70 7.31
CA ARG A 197 -10.04 17.92 8.09
C ARG A 197 -11.06 18.85 8.73
N SER A 198 -12.30 18.39 8.84
CA SER A 198 -13.36 19.15 9.51
C SER A 198 -12.90 19.57 10.92
N GLY A 199 -12.94 20.88 11.23
CA GLY A 199 -12.62 21.43 12.54
C GLY A 199 -11.16 21.89 12.77
N THR A 200 -10.31 21.94 11.74
CA THR A 200 -8.95 22.55 11.85
C THR A 200 -8.89 23.99 11.31
N GLY A 201 -9.93 24.79 11.57
CA GLY A 201 -10.00 26.23 11.25
C GLY A 201 -10.11 27.07 12.51
#